data_AF-A0A534UCT7-F1
#
_entry.id   AF-A0A534UCT7-F1
#
_cell.length_a   1.000
_cell.length_b   1.000
_cell.length_c   1.000
_cell.angle_alpha   90.00
_cell.angle_beta   90.00
_cell.angle_gamma   90.00
#
_symmetry.space_group_name_H-M   'P 1'
#
loop_
_entity.id
_entity.type
_entity.pdbx_description
1 polymer ?
#
loop_
_entity_poly.entity_id
_entity_poly.type
_entity_poly.pdbx_seq_one_letter_code
_entity_poly.pdbx_strand_id
1 'polypeptide(L)'
;MMLLARELGLDATQRTQVKKVLEGQRADVARVWNDPSIPAARRVSATQAIGDRTADRIRALLNDEQRKKYIKPRQRAAAVGTAGGDVESWMNAGKRK
;
A
#
# COMPACT_ATOMS: atom_id res chain seq x y z
N MET A 1 -2.69 -6.26 -9.23
CA MET A 1 -2.94 -4.95 -8.61
C MET A 1 -3.58 -3.97 -9.62
N MET A 2 -4.69 -4.38 -10.26
CA MET A 2 -5.43 -3.60 -11.28
C MET A 2 -6.90 -3.37 -10.88
N LEU A 3 -7.32 -3.85 -9.71
CA LEU A 3 -8.71 -3.74 -9.23
C LEU A 3 -9.17 -2.28 -9.11
N LEU A 4 -8.30 -1.41 -8.60
CA LEU A 4 -8.55 0.03 -8.43
C LEU A 4 -9.02 0.73 -9.72
N ALA A 5 -8.35 0.51 -10.86
CA ALA A 5 -8.67 1.20 -12.10
C ALA A 5 -10.02 0.76 -12.70
N ARG A 6 -10.44 -0.48 -12.43
CA ARG A 6 -11.69 -1.05 -12.96
C ARG A 6 -12.90 -0.68 -12.11
N GLU A 7 -12.74 -0.53 -10.80
CA GLU A 7 -13.81 -0.13 -9.88
C GLU A 7 -14.14 1.37 -9.91
N LEU A 8 -13.18 2.22 -10.29
CA LEU A 8 -13.36 3.68 -10.27
C LEU A 8 -13.95 4.26 -11.56
N GLY A 9 -14.12 3.46 -12.61
CA GLY A 9 -14.61 3.97 -13.91
C GLY A 9 -13.71 5.09 -14.46
N LEU A 10 -12.38 4.88 -14.43
CA LEU A 10 -11.42 5.87 -14.89
C LEU A 10 -11.50 6.07 -16.41
N ASP A 11 -11.46 7.32 -16.86
CA ASP A 11 -11.31 7.63 -18.27
C ASP A 11 -9.89 7.28 -18.79
N ALA A 12 -9.68 7.33 -20.11
CA ALA A 12 -8.42 6.94 -20.75
C ALA A 12 -7.22 7.79 -20.28
N THR A 13 -7.44 9.08 -20.01
CA THR A 13 -6.43 10.02 -19.51
C THR A 13 -6.08 9.70 -18.06
N GLN A 14 -7.09 9.55 -17.19
CA GLN A 14 -6.92 9.15 -15.80
C GLN A 14 -6.20 7.80 -15.68
N ARG A 15 -6.57 6.82 -16.52
CA ARG A 15 -5.96 5.49 -16.53
C ARG A 15 -4.48 5.55 -16.91
N THR A 16 -4.11 6.44 -17.83
CA THR A 16 -2.72 6.67 -18.24
C THR A 16 -1.91 7.33 -17.12
N GLN A 17 -2.50 8.32 -16.44
CA GLN A 17 -1.85 8.99 -15.31
C GLN A 17 -1.67 8.04 -14.11
N VAL A 18 -2.71 7.27 -13.76
CA VAL A 18 -2.64 6.26 -12.70
C VAL A 18 -1.58 5.20 -13.03
N LYS A 19 -1.48 4.75 -14.29
CA LYS A 19 -0.44 3.81 -14.71
C LYS A 19 0.96 4.38 -14.46
N LYS A 20 1.23 5.62 -14.88
CA LYS A 20 2.53 6.28 -14.65
C LYS A 20 2.86 6.39 -13.15
N VAL A 21 1.87 6.74 -12.33
CA VAL A 21 2.05 6.82 -10.87
C VAL A 21 2.42 5.46 -10.28
N LEU A 22 1.77 4.37 -10.70
CA LEU A 22 2.06 3.02 -10.22
C LEU A 22 3.41 2.49 -10.71
N GLU A 23 3.82 2.82 -11.94
CA GLU A 23 5.15 2.50 -12.46
C GLU A 23 6.24 3.20 -11.65
N GLY A 24 6.05 4.50 -11.35
CA GLY A 24 6.93 5.26 -10.46
C GLY A 24 7.00 4.66 -9.05
N GLN A 25 5.85 4.28 -8.48
CA GLN A 25 5.80 3.60 -7.18
C GLN A 25 6.66 2.33 -7.18
N ARG A 26 6.57 1.50 -8.23
CA ARG A 26 7.33 0.26 -8.33
C ARG A 26 8.84 0.54 -8.39
N ALA A 27 9.25 1.55 -9.13
CA ALA A 27 10.65 1.96 -9.21
C ALA A 27 11.17 2.49 -7.86
N ASP A 28 10.38 3.29 -7.14
CA ASP A 28 10.75 3.83 -5.84
C ASP A 28 10.86 2.72 -4.78
N VAL A 29 9.93 1.77 -4.78
CA VAL A 29 10.01 0.59 -3.91
C VAL A 29 11.26 -0.23 -4.25
N ALA A 30 11.51 -0.51 -5.53
CA ALA A 30 12.71 -1.24 -5.94
C ALA A 30 13.99 -0.51 -5.50
N ARG A 31 14.04 0.82 -5.59
CA ARG A 31 15.18 1.62 -5.08
C ARG A 31 15.37 1.41 -3.59
N VAL A 32 14.31 1.50 -2.79
CA VAL A 32 14.39 1.30 -1.32
C VAL A 32 14.94 -0.07 -0.94
N TRP A 33 14.57 -1.12 -1.69
CA TRP A 33 15.02 -2.48 -1.42
C TRP A 33 16.43 -2.78 -1.91
N ASN A 34 16.89 -2.09 -2.95
CA ASN A 34 18.23 -2.29 -3.52
C ASN A 34 19.27 -1.30 -2.99
N ASP A 35 18.87 -0.21 -2.32
CA ASP A 35 19.80 0.76 -1.74
C ASP A 35 20.43 0.21 -0.44
N PRO A 36 21.76 -0.04 -0.42
CA PRO A 36 22.45 -0.54 0.77
C PRO A 36 22.54 0.52 1.88
N SER A 37 22.37 1.80 1.55
CA SER A 37 22.43 2.91 2.50
C SER A 37 21.17 3.00 3.37
N ILE A 38 20.09 2.31 2.98
CA ILE A 38 18.84 2.26 3.74
C ILE A 38 18.85 1.01 4.65
N PRO A 39 18.84 1.20 5.99
CA PRO A 39 18.78 0.08 6.92
C PRO A 39 17.56 -0.79 6.66
N ALA A 40 17.72 -2.11 6.71
CA ALA A 40 16.64 -3.07 6.45
C ALA A 40 15.39 -2.79 7.30
N ALA A 41 15.59 -2.42 8.58
CA ALA A 41 14.53 -2.05 9.51
C ALA A 41 13.70 -0.83 9.06
N ARG A 42 14.27 0.08 8.24
CA ARG A 42 13.57 1.25 7.69
C ARG A 42 12.95 1.01 6.32
N ARG A 43 13.26 -0.09 5.64
CA ARG A 43 12.75 -0.37 4.28
C ARG A 43 11.25 -0.57 4.25
N VAL A 44 10.68 -1.20 5.28
CA VAL A 44 9.24 -1.39 5.42
C VAL A 44 8.51 -0.05 5.58
N SER A 45 8.96 0.81 6.50
CA SER A 45 8.34 2.12 6.72
C SER A 45 8.53 3.06 5.51
N ALA A 46 9.68 3.01 4.84
CA ALA A 46 9.90 3.73 3.59
C ALA A 46 8.96 3.25 2.47
N THR A 47 8.75 1.94 2.35
CA THR A 47 7.78 1.36 1.39
C THR A 47 6.35 1.76 1.70
N GLN A 48 5.96 1.81 2.98
CA GLN A 48 4.64 2.31 3.41
C GLN A 48 4.44 3.78 3.03
N ALA A 49 5.42 4.64 3.29
CA ALA A 49 5.37 6.05 2.92
C ALA A 49 5.27 6.26 1.40
N ILE A 50 5.93 5.42 0.60
CA ILE A 50 5.77 5.39 -0.86
C ILE A 50 4.32 5.05 -1.22
N GLY A 51 3.74 4.02 -0.58
CA GLY A 51 2.34 3.64 -0.77
C GLY A 51 1.35 4.76 -0.45
N ASP A 52 1.53 5.47 0.66
CA ASP A 52 0.66 6.59 1.05
C ASP A 52 0.74 7.75 0.04
N ARG A 53 1.95 8.16 -0.35
CA ARG A 53 2.14 9.20 -1.37
C ARG A 53 1.52 8.82 -2.71
N THR A 54 1.63 7.55 -3.10
CA THR A 54 0.99 7.05 -4.32
C THR A 54 -0.54 7.09 -4.22
N ALA A 55 -1.11 6.73 -3.08
CA ALA A 55 -2.55 6.83 -2.86
C ALA A 55 -3.05 8.29 -2.95
N ASP A 56 -2.31 9.24 -2.38
CA ASP A 56 -2.65 10.66 -2.45
C ASP A 56 -2.58 11.20 -3.88
N ARG A 57 -1.54 10.82 -4.64
CA ARG A 57 -1.42 11.16 -6.07
C ARG A 57 -2.57 10.59 -6.90
N ILE A 58 -2.96 9.33 -6.66
CA ILE A 58 -4.10 8.73 -7.34
C ILE A 58 -5.37 9.49 -6.96
N ARG A 59 -5.60 9.79 -5.68
CA ARG A 59 -6.77 10.55 -5.21
C ARG A 59 -6.86 11.93 -5.86
N ALA A 60 -5.73 12.61 -6.06
CA ALA A 60 -5.69 13.90 -6.75
C ALA A 60 -6.20 13.81 -8.21
N LEU A 61 -5.99 12.68 -8.89
CA LEU A 61 -6.45 12.42 -10.25
C LEU A 61 -7.93 12.04 -10.35
N LEU A 62 -8.55 11.64 -9.24
CA LEU A 62 -9.96 11.24 -9.17
C LEU A 62 -10.85 12.47 -8.97
N ASN A 63 -12.01 12.47 -9.62
CA ASN A 63 -13.09 13.42 -9.34
C ASN A 63 -13.80 13.09 -8.01
N ASP A 64 -14.67 13.98 -7.52
CA ASP A 64 -15.29 13.82 -6.20
C ASP A 64 -16.19 12.57 -6.08
N GLU A 65 -16.84 12.14 -7.15
CA GLU A 65 -17.64 10.90 -7.15
C GLU A 65 -16.76 9.65 -7.09
N GLN A 66 -15.65 9.65 -7.83
CA GLN A 66 -14.66 8.58 -7.84
C GLN A 66 -13.92 8.51 -6.49
N ARG A 67 -13.61 9.65 -5.86
CA ARG A 67 -12.98 9.71 -4.53
C ARG A 67 -13.82 9.07 -3.44
N LYS A 68 -15.16 9.18 -3.52
CA LYS A 68 -16.07 8.52 -2.57
C LYS A 68 -16.04 7.00 -2.69
N LYS A 69 -15.86 6.48 -3.92
CA LYS A 69 -15.69 5.04 -4.20
C LYS A 69 -14.28 4.54 -3.90
N TYR A 70 -13.29 5.44 -3.92
CA TYR A 70 -11.94 5.17 -3.47
C TYR A 70 -11.91 5.01 -1.94
N ILE A 71 -12.41 3.88 -1.47
CA ILE A 71 -12.20 3.44 -0.10
C ILE A 71 -10.73 3.03 -0.04
N LYS A 72 -9.89 3.84 0.63
CA LYS A 72 -8.53 3.42 1.02
C LYS A 72 -8.70 1.98 1.52
N PRO A 73 -8.00 0.96 0.97
CA PRO A 73 -7.73 -0.19 1.80
C PRO A 73 -7.01 0.43 2.99
N ARG A 74 -7.74 0.60 4.11
CA ARG A 74 -7.16 1.07 5.36
C ARG A 74 -5.97 0.13 5.53
N GLN A 75 -4.76 0.63 5.31
CA GLN A 75 -3.61 0.06 5.98
C GLN A 75 -4.07 0.03 7.41
N ARG A 76 -4.33 -1.19 7.88
CA ARG A 76 -4.92 -1.55 9.15
C ARG A 76 -4.46 -0.48 10.14
N ALA A 77 -5.34 0.52 10.36
CA ALA A 77 -5.05 1.58 11.29
C ALA A 77 -4.74 0.82 12.56
N ALA A 78 -3.53 1.00 13.07
CA ALA A 78 -2.99 0.24 14.17
C ALA A 78 -4.11 -0.03 15.18
N ALA A 79 -4.64 -1.25 15.16
CA ALA A 79 -5.27 -1.82 16.33
C ALA A 79 -4.12 -2.20 17.27
N VAL A 80 -3.35 -1.19 17.67
CA VAL A 80 -2.76 -1.16 19.00
C VAL A 80 -3.93 -0.81 19.90
N GLY A 81 -4.66 -1.86 20.22
CA GLY A 81 -5.94 -1.83 20.88
C GLY A 81 -6.34 -3.29 21.06
N THR A 82 -5.78 -3.91 22.09
CA THR A 82 -6.14 -5.24 22.61
C THR A 82 -5.90 -6.44 21.69
N ALA A 83 -4.66 -6.93 21.67
CA ALA A 83 -4.38 -8.36 21.55
C ALA A 83 -3.03 -8.65 22.21
N GLY A 84 -3.02 -8.71 23.54
CA GLY A 84 -2.08 -9.57 24.27
C GLY A 84 -2.41 -11.02 23.93
N GLY A 85 -2.05 -11.42 22.72
CA GLY A 85 -2.10 -12.78 22.22
C GLY A 85 -0.68 -13.15 21.84
N ASP A 86 0.04 -13.62 22.85
CA ASP A 86 1.45 -13.96 22.87
C ASP A 86 1.97 -14.58 21.58
N VAL A 87 3.19 -14.16 21.27
CA VAL A 87 4.03 -14.69 20.19
C VAL A 87 4.19 -16.22 20.29
N GLU A 88 3.99 -16.76 21.49
CA GLU A 88 4.04 -18.18 21.79
C GLU A 88 2.88 -18.97 21.16
N SER A 89 1.70 -18.36 20.97
CA SER A 89 0.51 -19.06 20.45
C SER A 89 0.63 -19.45 18.97
N TRP A 90 1.42 -18.72 18.17
CA TRP A 90 1.64 -19.06 16.76
C TRP A 90 2.78 -20.04 16.56
N MET A 91 3.78 -20.07 17.45
CA MET A 91 4.81 -21.10 17.44
C MET A 91 4.28 -22.48 17.83
N ASN A 92 3.27 -22.54 18.70
CA ASN A 92 2.69 -23.82 19.14
C ASN A 92 1.68 -24.42 18.14
N ALA A 93 1.02 -23.58 17.33
CA ALA A 93 0.05 -24.03 16.33
C ALA A 93 0.67 -24.87 15.19
N GLY A 94 1.97 -24.72 14.92
CA GLY A 94 2.71 -25.51 13.92
C GLY A 94 3.25 -26.86 14.42
N LYS A 95 3.03 -27.20 15.70
CA LYS A 95 3.67 -28.35 16.37
C LYS A 95 2.69 -29.46 16.79
N ARG A 96 1.53 -29.55 16.15
CA ARG A 96 0.63 -30.71 16.30
C ARG A 96 0.89 -31.71 15.17
N LYS A 97 1.58 -32.79 15.53
CA LYS A 97 1.68 -34.06 14.78
C LYS A 97 0.51 -34.95 15.17
#